data_AF-A0A1F9JZ96-F1
#
_entry.id   AF-A0A1F9JZ96-F1
#
_cell.length_a   1.000
_cell.length_b   1.000
_cell.length_c   1.000
_cell.angle_alpha   90.00
_cell.angle_beta   90.00
_cell.angle_gamma   90.00
#
_symmetry.space_group_name_H-M   'P 1'
#
loop_
_entity.id
_entity.type
_entity.pdbx_description
1 polymer ?
#
loop_
_entity_poly.entity_id
_entity_poly.type
_entity_poly.pdbx_seq_one_letter_code
_entity_poly.pdbx_strand_id
1 'polypeptide(L)'
;MEEQQKPKEEPVIESQHQSDPQLYLDLVGVMSHKVRTTLTAIVGYTEIILDGMLGEINAMQEPALRQVLKSSRETLDAINNILSSTKMETLKVEVLKGSRVLGEALAEFERDVILRALQKTGFNQTKAASLLGTTRRILHYRMDKLKITEDSLAAEKGGEERRGGSK
;
A
#
# COMPACT_ATOMS: atom_id res chain seq x y z
N MET A 1 41.60 52.04 23.74
CA MET A 1 42.05 50.84 23.02
C MET A 1 40.93 49.83 23.15
N GLU A 2 40.18 49.69 22.07
CA GLU A 2 39.02 48.80 21.95
C GLU A 2 39.51 47.35 21.99
N GLU A 3 39.10 46.61 23.01
CA GLU A 3 39.28 45.17 23.05
C GLU A 3 38.02 44.48 22.55
N GLN A 4 38.22 43.77 21.45
CA GLN A 4 37.25 43.20 20.52
C GLN A 4 36.19 42.33 21.20
N GLN A 5 34.93 42.67 20.94
CA GLN A 5 33.78 41.84 21.23
C GLN A 5 33.71 40.74 20.17
N LYS A 6 34.16 39.52 20.52
CA LYS A 6 33.91 38.32 19.70
C LYS A 6 32.39 38.16 19.48
N PRO A 7 31.93 37.86 18.26
CA PRO A 7 30.51 37.61 18.03
C PRO A 7 30.09 36.38 18.82
N LYS A 8 29.01 36.50 19.60
CA LYS A 8 28.31 35.37 20.18
C LYS A 8 27.72 34.57 19.01
N GLU A 9 28.32 33.43 18.68
CA GLU A 9 27.65 32.42 17.89
C GLU A 9 26.45 31.93 18.69
N GLU A 10 25.26 32.44 18.35
CA GLU A 10 24.00 31.85 18.79
C GLU A 10 23.97 30.40 18.29
N PRO A 11 23.66 29.41 19.16
CA PRO A 11 23.44 28.07 18.66
C PRO A 11 22.21 28.14 17.75
N VAL A 12 22.42 27.89 16.46
CA VAL A 12 21.35 27.59 15.52
C VAL A 12 20.64 26.36 16.08
N ILE A 13 19.51 26.57 16.75
CA ILE A 13 18.60 25.50 17.13
C ILE A 13 17.94 25.07 15.82
N GLU A 14 18.64 24.22 15.07
CA GLU A 14 18.04 23.43 14.01
C GLU A 14 17.05 22.52 14.72
N SER A 15 15.78 22.91 14.66
CA SER A 15 14.65 22.26 15.29
C SER A 15 14.55 20.84 14.75
N GLN A 16 15.16 19.90 15.48
CA GLN A 16 14.94 18.47 15.32
C GLN A 16 13.53 18.11 15.76
N HIS A 17 12.53 18.45 14.95
CA HIS A 17 11.29 17.68 14.90
C HIS A 17 11.55 16.46 14.00
N GLN A 18 12.37 15.53 14.49
CA GLN A 18 12.26 14.15 14.04
C GLN A 18 10.94 13.64 14.62
N SER A 19 9.85 13.86 13.88
CA SER A 19 8.64 13.06 14.04
C SER A 19 9.09 11.60 14.02
N ASP A 20 8.84 10.87 15.10
CA ASP A 20 9.20 9.45 15.20
C ASP A 20 8.68 8.74 13.93
N PRO A 21 9.57 8.26 13.04
CA PRO A 21 9.17 7.65 11.77
C PRO A 21 8.23 6.47 11.98
N GLN A 22 8.33 5.81 13.14
CA GLN A 22 7.47 4.70 13.50
C GLN A 22 6.06 5.15 13.86
N LEU A 23 5.94 6.24 14.64
CA LEU A 23 4.65 6.85 14.97
C LEU A 23 3.92 7.37 13.72
N TYR A 24 4.66 7.96 12.77
CA TYR A 24 4.11 8.38 11.50
C TYR A 24 3.62 7.18 10.67
N LEU A 25 4.42 6.10 10.60
CA LEU A 25 4.04 4.89 9.90
C LEU A 25 2.80 4.23 10.52
N ASP A 26 2.69 4.18 11.84
CA ASP A 26 1.54 3.62 12.55
C ASP A 26 0.28 4.47 12.31
N LEU A 27 0.40 5.80 12.36
CA LEU A 27 -0.71 6.71 12.07
C LEU A 27 -1.19 6.57 10.62
N VAL A 28 -0.26 6.60 9.67
CA VAL A 28 -0.57 6.40 8.25
C VAL A 28 -1.17 5.01 8.05
N GLY A 29 -0.66 3.97 8.72
CA GLY A 29 -1.22 2.63 8.68
C GLY A 29 -2.68 2.55 9.12
N VAL A 30 -3.03 3.13 10.28
CA VAL A 30 -4.41 3.16 10.79
C VAL A 30 -5.34 3.96 9.88
N MET A 31 -4.89 5.14 9.43
CA MET A 31 -5.68 6.00 8.55
C MET A 31 -5.89 5.33 7.19
N SER A 32 -4.84 4.74 6.62
CA SER A 32 -4.93 3.98 5.38
C SER A 32 -5.87 2.79 5.48
N HIS A 33 -5.88 2.06 6.61
CA HIS A 33 -6.83 0.96 6.80
C HIS A 33 -8.28 1.44 6.78
N LYS A 34 -8.59 2.53 7.50
CA LYS A 34 -9.94 3.13 7.50
C LYS A 34 -10.34 3.60 6.11
N VAL A 35 -9.46 4.32 5.42
CA VAL A 35 -9.74 4.84 4.08
C VAL A 35 -9.92 3.69 3.08
N ARG A 36 -9.09 2.65 3.15
CA ARG A 36 -9.25 1.42 2.35
C ARG A 36 -10.62 0.80 2.59
N THR A 37 -10.99 0.59 3.85
CA THR A 37 -12.30 0.01 4.22
C THR A 37 -13.45 0.82 3.62
N THR A 38 -13.41 2.16 3.72
CA THR A 38 -14.47 3.01 3.17
C THR A 38 -14.49 3.03 1.65
N LEU A 39 -13.33 3.06 0.99
CA LEU A 39 -13.25 3.05 -0.48
C LEU A 39 -13.66 1.70 -1.06
N THR A 40 -13.32 0.58 -0.42
CA THR A 40 -13.77 -0.76 -0.81
C THR A 40 -15.29 -0.84 -0.76
N ALA A 41 -15.93 -0.28 0.27
CA ALA A 41 -17.40 -0.20 0.32
C ALA A 41 -17.96 0.63 -0.84
N ILE A 42 -17.38 1.80 -1.14
CA ILE A 42 -17.80 2.64 -2.27
C ILE A 42 -17.67 1.88 -3.59
N VAL A 43 -16.53 1.23 -3.83
CA VAL A 43 -16.29 0.40 -5.02
C VAL A 43 -17.35 -0.69 -5.14
N GLY A 44 -17.56 -1.49 -4.09
CA GLY A 44 -18.51 -2.60 -4.11
C GLY A 44 -19.95 -2.14 -4.33
N TYR A 45 -20.42 -1.10 -3.64
CA TYR A 45 -21.75 -0.56 -3.89
C TYR A 45 -21.88 0.02 -5.30
N THR A 46 -20.85 0.70 -5.81
CA THR A 46 -20.88 1.25 -7.17
C THR A 46 -20.96 0.14 -8.22
N GLU A 47 -20.24 -0.97 -8.02
CA GLU A 47 -20.31 -2.16 -8.88
C GLU A 47 -21.69 -2.80 -8.85
N ILE A 48 -22.25 -3.05 -7.65
CA ILE A 48 -23.60 -3.61 -7.49
C ILE A 48 -24.67 -2.73 -8.18
N ILE A 49 -24.54 -1.40 -8.10
CA ILE A 49 -25.45 -0.48 -8.79
C ILE A 49 -25.26 -0.55 -10.30
N LEU A 50 -24.01 -0.57 -10.79
CA LEU A 50 -23.71 -0.67 -12.22
C LEU A 50 -24.17 -2.00 -12.83
N ASP A 51 -24.18 -3.07 -12.04
CA ASP A 51 -24.69 -4.40 -12.43
C ASP A 51 -26.22 -4.48 -12.41
N GLY A 52 -26.92 -3.40 -12.02
CA GLY A 52 -28.38 -3.32 -11.98
C GLY A 52 -29.03 -4.10 -10.82
N MET A 53 -28.23 -4.62 -9.89
CA MET A 53 -28.73 -5.44 -8.77
C MET A 53 -29.58 -4.65 -7.76
N LEU A 54 -29.47 -3.31 -7.76
CA LEU A 54 -30.27 -2.40 -6.94
C LEU A 54 -31.33 -1.62 -7.75
N GLY A 55 -31.62 -2.08 -8.97
CA GLY A 55 -32.59 -1.46 -9.88
C GLY A 55 -31.94 -0.89 -11.14
N GLU A 56 -32.79 -0.48 -12.08
CA GLU A 56 -32.34 0.11 -13.34
C GLU A 56 -31.71 1.49 -13.11
N ILE A 57 -30.61 1.75 -13.82
CA ILE A 57 -29.96 3.06 -13.86
C ILE A 57 -30.25 3.75 -15.20
N ASN A 58 -30.40 5.07 -15.16
CA ASN A 58 -30.61 5.86 -16.35
C ASN A 58 -29.29 6.20 -17.07
N ALA A 59 -29.40 6.69 -18.31
CA ALA A 59 -28.25 7.00 -19.17
C ALA A 59 -27.31 8.09 -18.60
N MET A 60 -27.76 8.91 -17.66
CA MET A 60 -26.92 9.90 -16.98
C MET A 60 -26.20 9.33 -15.75
N GLN A 61 -26.80 8.34 -15.08
CA GLN A 61 -26.25 7.70 -13.89
C GLN A 61 -25.07 6.80 -14.22
N GLU A 62 -25.15 6.03 -15.31
CA GLU A 62 -24.08 5.10 -15.71
C GLU A 62 -22.70 5.77 -15.85
N PRO A 63 -22.52 6.84 -16.66
CA PRO A 63 -21.21 7.47 -16.79
C PRO A 63 -20.72 8.10 -15.47
N ALA A 64 -21.62 8.63 -14.65
CA ALA A 64 -21.28 9.18 -13.34
C ALA A 64 -20.77 8.09 -12.38
N LEU A 65 -21.46 6.95 -12.30
CA LEU A 65 -21.06 5.81 -11.49
C LEU A 65 -19.74 5.19 -11.97
N ARG A 66 -19.53 5.08 -13.28
CA ARG A 66 -18.24 4.64 -13.84
C ARG A 66 -17.10 5.59 -13.45
N GLN A 67 -17.36 6.89 -13.40
CA GLN A 67 -16.38 7.87 -12.93
C GLN A 67 -16.09 7.71 -11.43
N VAL A 68 -17.12 7.53 -10.59
CA VAL A 68 -16.95 7.24 -9.15
C VAL A 68 -16.10 5.98 -8.94
N LEU A 69 -16.39 4.91 -9.68
CA LEU A 69 -15.65 3.66 -9.60
C LEU A 69 -14.17 3.85 -9.97
N LYS A 70 -13.91 4.54 -11.09
CA LYS A 70 -12.56 4.86 -11.54
C LYS A 70 -11.78 5.67 -10.50
N SER A 71 -12.35 6.78 -10.03
CA SER A 71 -11.69 7.65 -9.03
C SER A 71 -11.47 6.96 -7.69
N SER A 72 -12.39 6.07 -7.27
CA SER A 72 -12.22 5.28 -6.04
C SER A 72 -11.04 4.31 -6.15
N ARG A 73 -10.88 3.64 -7.30
CA ARG A 73 -9.75 2.74 -7.57
C ARG A 73 -8.42 3.50 -7.65
N GLU A 74 -8.40 4.63 -8.35
CA GLU A 74 -7.20 5.51 -8.42
C GLU A 74 -6.77 6.00 -7.04
N THR A 75 -7.73 6.33 -6.17
CA THR A 75 -7.45 6.78 -4.79
C THR A 75 -6.90 5.63 -3.93
N LEU A 76 -7.46 4.42 -4.03
CA LEU A 76 -6.93 3.23 -3.37
C LEU A 76 -5.48 2.97 -3.77
N ASP A 77 -5.17 3.06 -5.06
CA ASP A 77 -3.82 2.90 -5.59
C ASP A 77 -2.87 3.97 -5.06
N ALA A 78 -3.29 5.23 -5.03
CA ALA A 78 -2.48 6.33 -4.49
C ALA A 78 -2.12 6.12 -3.01
N ILE A 79 -3.08 5.69 -2.18
CA ILE A 79 -2.85 5.40 -0.76
C ILE A 79 -1.88 4.24 -0.60
N ASN A 80 -2.07 3.16 -1.35
CA ASN A 80 -1.18 2.00 -1.31
C ASN A 80 0.25 2.38 -1.74
N ASN A 81 0.42 3.31 -2.68
CA ASN A 81 1.72 3.82 -3.11
C ASN A 81 2.42 4.61 -2.01
N ILE A 82 1.70 5.52 -1.33
CA ILE A 82 2.24 6.31 -0.21
C ILE A 82 2.74 5.38 0.90
N LEU A 83 1.93 4.40 1.30
CA LEU A 83 2.30 3.44 2.36
C LEU A 83 3.60 2.69 2.04
N SER A 84 3.75 2.17 0.83
CA SER A 84 5.00 1.51 0.42
C SER A 84 6.19 2.44 0.41
N SER A 85 5.99 3.69 -0.01
CA SER A 85 7.07 4.67 -0.06
C SER A 85 7.61 4.92 1.34
N THR A 86 6.70 5.17 2.30
CA THR A 86 7.05 5.34 3.71
C THR A 86 7.73 4.09 4.26
N LYS A 87 7.17 2.91 4.00
CA LYS A 87 7.73 1.64 4.46
C LYS A 87 9.14 1.38 3.91
N MET A 88 9.39 1.68 2.63
CA MET A 88 10.71 1.56 2.02
C MET A 88 11.73 2.48 2.66
N GLU A 89 11.37 3.73 2.93
CA GLU A 89 12.30 4.66 3.57
C GLU A 89 12.62 4.22 5.00
N THR A 90 11.65 3.70 5.74
CA THR A 90 11.88 3.10 7.06
C THR A 90 12.85 1.91 6.99
N LEU A 91 12.61 0.95 6.10
CA LEU A 91 13.49 -0.21 5.94
C LEU A 91 14.94 0.20 5.61
N LYS A 92 15.10 1.17 4.71
CA LYS A 92 16.41 1.72 4.36
C LYS A 92 17.11 2.35 5.55
N VAL A 93 16.39 3.16 6.33
CA VAL A 93 16.93 3.81 7.54
C VAL A 93 17.33 2.77 8.59
N GLU A 94 16.52 1.75 8.84
CA GLU A 94 16.82 0.69 9.80
C GLU A 94 18.05 -0.15 9.41
N VAL A 95 18.20 -0.47 8.12
CA VAL A 95 19.38 -1.20 7.62
C VAL A 95 20.65 -0.36 7.78
N LEU A 96 20.61 0.93 7.42
CA LEU A 96 21.78 1.82 7.54
C LEU A 96 22.16 2.11 9.00
N LYS A 97 21.19 2.09 9.92
CA LYS A 97 21.42 2.21 11.37
C LYS A 97 21.87 0.89 12.02
N GLY A 98 21.86 -0.22 11.28
CA GLY A 98 22.18 -1.54 11.80
C GLY A 98 21.13 -2.13 12.74
N SER A 99 19.94 -1.51 12.85
CA SER A 99 18.83 -2.03 13.66
C SER A 99 18.02 -3.12 12.95
N ARG A 100 18.27 -3.33 11.65
CA ARG A 100 17.71 -4.43 10.86
C ARG A 100 18.75 -5.04 9.92
N VAL A 101 18.69 -6.35 9.72
CA VAL A 101 19.58 -7.07 8.80
C VAL A 101 19.10 -6.88 7.35
N LEU A 102 20.03 -6.63 6.42
CA LEU A 102 19.73 -6.42 4.99
C LEU A 102 18.89 -7.56 4.38
N GLY A 103 19.17 -8.81 4.75
CA GLY A 103 18.42 -9.96 4.25
C GLY A 103 16.92 -9.92 4.59
N GLU A 104 16.57 -9.41 5.77
CA GLU A 104 15.18 -9.24 6.19
C GLU A 104 14.50 -8.11 5.43
N ALA A 105 15.18 -6.97 5.27
CA ALA A 105 14.65 -5.84 4.51
C ALA A 105 14.42 -6.19 3.03
N LEU A 106 15.33 -6.95 2.42
CA LEU A 106 15.17 -7.43 1.05
C LEU A 106 14.00 -8.42 0.91
N ALA A 107 13.84 -9.34 1.87
CA ALA A 107 12.72 -10.27 1.86
C ALA A 107 11.37 -9.54 2.01
N GLU A 108 11.32 -8.51 2.84
CA GLU A 108 10.12 -7.69 3.04
C GLU A 108 9.77 -6.85 1.80
N PHE A 109 10.77 -6.24 1.16
CA PHE A 109 10.59 -5.56 -0.12
C PHE A 109 10.14 -6.52 -1.23
N GLU A 110 10.78 -7.69 -1.34
CA GLU A 110 10.44 -8.70 -2.34
C GLU A 110 8.99 -9.17 -2.16
N ARG A 111 8.55 -9.39 -0.92
CA ARG A 111 7.17 -9.76 -0.59
C ARG A 111 6.17 -8.70 -1.04
N ASP A 112 6.41 -7.43 -0.71
CA ASP A 112 5.51 -6.32 -1.08
C ASP A 112 5.37 -6.19 -2.60
N VAL A 113 6.49 -6.23 -3.34
CA VAL A 113 6.50 -6.12 -4.80
C VAL A 113 5.78 -7.30 -5.47
N ILE A 114 5.95 -8.52 -4.96
CA ILE A 114 5.25 -9.71 -5.48
C ILE A 114 3.73 -9.58 -5.27
N LEU A 115 3.28 -9.19 -4.08
CA LEU A 115 1.85 -9.03 -3.76
C LEU A 115 1.19 -8.01 -4.68
N ARG A 116 1.82 -6.85 -4.89
CA ARG A 116 1.31 -5.82 -5.79
C ARG A 116 1.21 -6.27 -7.24
N ALA A 117 2.22 -7.01 -7.72
CA ALA A 117 2.19 -7.57 -9.06
C ALA A 117 1.06 -8.59 -9.24
N LEU A 118 0.79 -9.41 -8.21
CA LEU A 118 -0.36 -10.31 -8.20
C LEU A 118 -1.68 -9.53 -8.23
N GLN A 119 -1.86 -8.52 -7.36
CA GLN A 119 -3.07 -7.70 -7.34
C GLN A 119 -3.35 -7.02 -8.69
N LYS A 120 -2.34 -6.34 -9.26
CA LYS A 120 -2.46 -5.66 -10.57
C LYS A 120 -2.79 -6.59 -11.73
N THR A 121 -2.56 -7.89 -11.57
CA THR A 121 -2.79 -8.89 -12.61
C THR A 121 -3.98 -9.80 -12.31
N GLY A 122 -4.79 -9.48 -11.29
CA GLY A 122 -5.92 -10.31 -10.87
C GLY A 122 -5.46 -11.68 -10.37
N PHE A 123 -4.36 -11.71 -9.63
CA PHE A 123 -3.69 -12.91 -9.10
C PHE A 123 -3.20 -13.91 -10.17
N ASN A 124 -3.07 -13.46 -11.43
CA ASN A 124 -2.50 -14.27 -12.49
C ASN A 124 -0.97 -14.32 -12.37
N GLN A 125 -0.44 -15.41 -11.77
CA GLN A 125 0.99 -15.61 -11.55
C GLN A 125 1.85 -15.47 -12.81
N THR A 126 1.36 -15.89 -13.97
CA THR A 126 2.11 -15.79 -15.23
C THR A 126 2.26 -14.32 -15.66
N LYS A 127 1.17 -13.54 -15.58
CA LYS A 127 1.20 -12.11 -15.87
C LYS A 127 2.03 -11.35 -14.82
N ALA A 128 1.89 -11.70 -13.54
CA ALA A 128 2.68 -11.10 -12.46
C ALA A 128 4.18 -11.34 -12.66
N ALA A 129 4.58 -12.56 -13.02
CA ALA A 129 5.98 -12.87 -13.29
C ALA A 129 6.52 -12.05 -14.47
N SER A 130 5.75 -11.94 -15.55
CA SER A 130 6.09 -11.09 -16.70
C SER A 130 6.24 -9.62 -16.30
N LEU A 131 5.34 -9.09 -15.46
CA LEU A 131 5.40 -7.72 -14.96
C LEU A 131 6.66 -7.46 -14.12
N LEU A 132 7.10 -8.46 -13.36
CA LEU A 132 8.29 -8.41 -12.53
C LEU A 132 9.60 -8.70 -13.29
N GLY A 133 9.54 -8.91 -14.61
CA GLY A 133 10.71 -9.27 -15.41
C GLY A 133 11.32 -10.61 -15.00
N THR A 134 10.50 -11.56 -14.55
CA THR A 134 10.94 -12.89 -14.11
C THR A 134 10.11 -14.02 -14.72
N THR A 135 10.49 -15.27 -14.44
CA THR A 135 9.73 -16.45 -14.90
C THR A 135 8.70 -16.88 -13.87
N ARG A 136 7.62 -17.53 -14.32
CA ARG A 136 6.62 -18.12 -13.41
C ARG A 136 7.26 -19.06 -12.39
N ARG A 137 8.28 -19.84 -12.79
CA ARG A 137 9.01 -20.76 -11.90
C ARG A 137 9.74 -20.02 -10.77
N ILE A 138 10.43 -18.92 -11.11
CA ILE A 138 11.14 -18.10 -10.12
C ILE A 138 10.14 -17.41 -9.20
N LEU A 139 9.05 -16.87 -9.75
CA LEU A 139 7.99 -16.25 -8.95
C LEU A 139 7.40 -17.24 -7.95
N HIS A 140 7.07 -18.46 -8.40
CA HIS A 140 6.55 -19.52 -7.53
C HIS A 140 7.52 -19.85 -6.40
N TYR A 141 8.80 -20.08 -6.72
CA TYR A 141 9.83 -20.33 -5.70
C TYR A 141 9.94 -19.20 -4.67
N ARG A 142 9.86 -17.94 -5.11
CA ARG A 142 9.89 -16.78 -4.22
C ARG A 142 8.65 -16.71 -3.34
N MET A 143 7.48 -16.98 -3.90
CA MET A 143 6.22 -17.06 -3.15
C MET A 143 6.29 -18.13 -2.05
N ASP A 144 6.81 -19.31 -2.37
CA ASP A 144 7.01 -20.40 -1.40
C ASP A 144 7.99 -19.98 -0.30
N LYS A 145 9.15 -19.46 -0.69
CA LYS A 145 10.22 -19.02 0.23
C LYS A 145 9.74 -17.93 1.19
N LEU A 146 8.93 -17.00 0.69
CA LEU A 146 8.41 -15.87 1.45
C LEU A 146 7.09 -16.18 2.18
N LYS A 147 6.59 -17.42 2.09
CA LYS A 147 5.32 -17.85 2.67
C LYS A 147 4.17 -16.91 2.25
N ILE A 148 4.11 -16.59 0.95
CA ILE A 148 2.99 -15.88 0.34
C ILE A 148 1.92 -16.93 0.03
N THR A 149 1.06 -17.18 1.02
CA THR A 149 -0.04 -18.14 0.93
C THR A 149 -1.32 -17.49 0.45
N GLU A 150 -2.27 -18.31 -0.02
CA GLU A 150 -3.65 -17.88 -0.26
C GLU A 150 -4.26 -17.18 0.96
N ASP A 151 -3.93 -17.57 2.19
CA ASP A 151 -4.41 -16.87 3.40
C ASP A 151 -3.86 -15.45 3.55
N SER A 152 -2.59 -15.22 3.17
CA SER A 152 -2.03 -13.85 3.14
C SER A 152 -2.57 -13.02 1.98
N LEU A 153 -2.93 -13.68 0.88
CA LEU A 153 -3.69 -13.06 -0.22
C LEU A 153 -5.15 -12.83 0.21
N ALA A 154 -5.70 -13.66 1.09
CA ALA A 154 -7.06 -13.62 1.60
C ALA A 154 -7.25 -12.77 2.86
N ALA A 155 -6.18 -12.35 3.53
CA ALA A 155 -6.23 -11.25 4.49
C ALA A 155 -6.36 -9.90 3.78
N GLU A 156 -5.81 -9.80 2.56
CA GLU A 156 -6.04 -8.65 1.66
C GLU A 156 -7.34 -8.80 0.83
N LYS A 157 -7.73 -10.01 0.41
CA LYS A 157 -9.09 -10.31 -0.10
C LYS A 157 -10.14 -10.50 1.00
N GLY A 158 -9.80 -10.38 2.28
CA GLY A 158 -10.65 -10.77 3.40
C GLY A 158 -11.79 -9.80 3.69
N GLY A 159 -11.72 -8.61 3.10
CA GLY A 159 -12.85 -7.71 2.92
C GLY A 159 -13.71 -8.00 1.68
N GLU A 160 -13.27 -8.88 0.78
CA GLU A 160 -13.88 -9.13 -0.53
C GLU A 160 -14.67 -10.45 -0.65
N GLU A 161 -14.50 -11.47 0.21
CA GLU A 161 -15.17 -12.78 -0.02
C GLU A 161 -15.95 -13.39 1.17
N ARG A 162 -16.01 -12.79 2.37
CA ARG A 162 -16.72 -13.39 3.53
C ARG A 162 -18.22 -13.09 3.66
N ARG A 163 -18.93 -12.78 2.58
CA ARG A 163 -20.41 -12.69 2.59
C ARG A 163 -21.12 -13.25 1.36
N GLY A 164 -20.55 -14.28 0.74
CA GLY A 164 -21.21 -15.04 -0.33
C GLY A 164 -21.23 -16.54 -0.05
N GLY A 165 -22.21 -17.01 0.73
CA GLY A 165 -22.62 -18.42 0.68
C GLY A 165 -22.61 -19.19 2.00
N SER A 166 -23.75 -19.20 2.70
CA SER A 166 -24.42 -20.46 3.04
C SER A 166 -25.80 -20.23 3.65
N LYS A 167 -26.78 -20.79 2.92
CA LYS A 167 -28.20 -21.05 3.23
C LYS A 167 -29.16 -19.88 3.16
#